data_AF-A0A6P8U4B2-F1
#
_entry.id   AF-A0A6P8U4B2-F1
#
_cell.length_a   1.000
_cell.length_b   1.000
_cell.length_c   1.000
_cell.angle_alpha   90.00
_cell.angle_beta   90.00
_cell.angle_gamma   90.00
#
_symmetry.space_group_name_H-M   'P 1'
#
loop_
_entity.id
_entity.type
_entity.pdbx_description
1 polymer ?
#
loop_
_entity_poly.entity_id
_entity_poly.type
_entity_poly.pdbx_seq_one_letter_code
_entity_poly.pdbx_strand_id
1 'polypeptide(L)'
;MTTRPSPRLLEKWTEQDVHLWLMTEVKVHETLADKFFEEEVSGSHLDVFGKTDILDLGIKHGPAVKITSYLESLKEGSQHKSQFPAYVENWTKQQVTQWLLQHVKVYDKYAAQLREEDVTGDCLVCFKKQDFLDLKVKSGPAVKILAELHKLNNKPEPQLQPISDITDITEKPNPTQPELSLPQAITTNQPESQNKIESETDNVAEDTSENIQQFNKASEKDGIQQTNQKDLGGKGEKKLLGPQSKKKNKTSLWK
;
A
#
# COMPACT_ATOMS: atom_id res chain seq x y z
N MET A 1 8.83 35.69 8.03
CA MET A 1 8.30 34.82 9.09
C MET A 1 7.21 33.98 8.45
N THR A 2 7.48 32.71 8.17
CA THR A 2 6.52 31.87 7.46
C THR A 2 5.59 31.25 8.50
N THR A 3 4.33 31.69 8.50
CA THR A 3 3.29 31.23 9.43
C THR A 3 2.92 29.79 9.07
N ARG A 4 2.97 28.88 10.05
CA ARG A 4 2.55 27.48 9.87
C ARG A 4 1.07 27.44 9.47
N PRO A 5 0.70 26.74 8.38
CA PRO A 5 -0.70 26.67 7.95
C PRO A 5 -1.53 25.95 9.02
N SER A 6 -2.69 26.51 9.36
CA SER A 6 -3.59 25.93 10.36
C SER A 6 -4.34 24.76 9.74
N PRO A 7 -4.27 23.54 10.34
CA PRO A 7 -5.01 22.37 9.86
C PRO A 7 -6.53 22.57 9.76
N ARG A 8 -7.09 23.52 10.52
CA ARG A 8 -8.55 23.65 10.73
C ARG A 8 -9.30 24.30 9.57
N LEU A 9 -8.61 24.71 8.50
CA LEU A 9 -9.19 25.41 7.36
C LEU A 9 -8.52 24.95 6.07
N LEU A 10 -8.40 23.63 5.85
CA LEU A 10 -7.79 23.05 4.64
C LEU A 10 -8.35 23.72 3.37
N GLU A 11 -9.66 23.89 3.28
CA GLU A 11 -10.34 24.56 2.14
C GLU A 11 -9.81 25.98 1.83
N LYS A 12 -9.20 26.67 2.80
CA LYS A 12 -8.67 28.05 2.64
C LYS A 12 -7.17 28.10 2.34
N TRP A 13 -6.50 26.95 2.26
CA TRP A 13 -5.08 26.93 1.96
C TRP A 13 -4.84 27.36 0.51
N THR A 14 -3.91 28.28 0.35
CA THR A 14 -3.35 28.67 -0.95
C THR A 14 -2.42 27.58 -1.48
N GLU A 15 -1.99 27.69 -2.73
CA GLU A 15 -0.98 26.82 -3.33
C GLU A 15 0.34 26.88 -2.53
N GLN A 16 0.71 28.06 -2.01
CA GLN A 16 1.89 28.22 -1.15
C GLN A 16 1.72 27.53 0.21
N ASP A 17 0.52 27.55 0.80
CA ASP A 17 0.25 26.83 2.05
C ASP A 17 0.37 25.32 1.85
N VAL A 18 -0.12 24.79 0.72
CA VAL A 18 0.02 23.38 0.33
C VAL A 18 1.50 23.02 0.14
N HIS A 19 2.25 23.81 -0.62
CA HIS A 19 3.68 23.63 -0.83
C HIS A 19 4.46 23.60 0.50
N LEU A 20 4.19 24.57 1.38
CA LEU A 20 4.81 24.65 2.69
C LEU A 20 4.46 23.44 3.57
N TRP A 21 3.21 22.99 3.56
CA TRP A 21 2.79 21.80 4.31
C TRP A 21 3.50 20.53 3.81
N LEU A 22 3.59 20.34 2.49
CA LEU A 22 4.32 19.23 1.87
C LEU A 22 5.79 19.22 2.34
N MET A 23 6.44 20.39 2.35
CA MET A 23 7.85 20.53 2.72
C MET A 23 8.11 20.36 4.22
N THR A 24 7.21 20.85 5.07
CA THR A 24 7.46 20.96 6.52
C THR A 24 6.84 19.84 7.34
N GLU A 25 5.58 19.48 7.04
CA GLU A 25 4.84 18.46 7.78
C GLU A 25 5.02 17.09 7.13
N VAL A 26 4.76 17.00 5.83
CA VAL A 26 4.93 15.74 5.09
C VAL A 26 6.41 15.46 4.86
N LYS A 27 7.27 16.50 4.77
CA LYS A 27 8.71 16.38 4.51
C LYS A 27 9.00 15.61 3.21
N VAL A 28 8.35 15.99 2.13
CA VAL A 28 8.72 15.54 0.78
C VAL A 28 9.82 16.44 0.21
N HIS A 29 10.46 16.01 -0.88
CA HIS A 29 11.45 16.83 -1.57
C HIS A 29 10.79 18.04 -2.26
N GLU A 30 11.51 19.15 -2.37
CA GLU A 30 11.03 20.41 -2.97
C GLU A 30 10.48 20.21 -4.37
N THR A 31 11.22 19.51 -5.24
CA THR A 31 10.77 19.20 -6.60
C THR A 31 9.47 18.40 -6.68
N LEU A 32 9.06 17.74 -5.59
CA LEU A 32 7.78 17.06 -5.51
C LEU A 32 6.68 18.05 -5.09
N ALA A 33 6.96 18.89 -4.09
CA ALA A 33 6.06 19.96 -3.68
C ALA A 33 5.80 20.97 -4.81
N ASP A 34 6.81 21.26 -5.63
CA ASP A 34 6.71 22.14 -6.79
C ASP A 34 5.68 21.62 -7.79
N LYS A 35 5.53 20.30 -7.98
CA LYS A 35 4.50 19.73 -8.86
C LYS A 35 3.09 20.10 -8.44
N PHE A 36 2.81 20.10 -7.13
CA PHE A 36 1.50 20.55 -6.63
C PHE A 36 1.30 22.04 -6.88
N PHE A 37 2.37 22.83 -6.76
CA PHE A 37 2.31 24.27 -7.00
C PHE A 37 2.11 24.61 -8.49
N GLU A 38 2.84 23.94 -9.37
CA GLU A 38 2.76 24.08 -10.84
C GLU A 38 1.38 23.68 -11.39
N GLU A 39 0.77 22.66 -10.79
CA GLU A 39 -0.59 22.20 -11.12
C GLU A 39 -1.68 22.96 -10.34
N GLU A 40 -1.33 24.10 -9.74
CA GLU A 40 -2.24 25.03 -9.04
C GLU A 40 -3.09 24.35 -7.94
N VAL A 41 -2.51 23.35 -7.26
CA VAL A 41 -3.22 22.57 -6.24
C VAL A 41 -3.32 23.36 -4.94
N SER A 42 -4.46 24.00 -4.75
CA SER A 42 -4.86 24.63 -3.49
C SER A 42 -5.52 23.66 -2.51
N GLY A 43 -5.82 24.15 -1.31
CA GLY A 43 -6.44 23.35 -0.25
C GLY A 43 -7.84 22.81 -0.55
N SER A 44 -8.65 23.55 -1.31
CA SER A 44 -9.96 23.07 -1.76
C SER A 44 -9.84 21.86 -2.69
N HIS A 45 -8.76 21.77 -3.47
CA HIS A 45 -8.46 20.61 -4.29
C HIS A 45 -8.01 19.42 -3.42
N LEU A 46 -7.09 19.66 -2.48
CA LEU A 46 -6.65 18.62 -1.54
C LEU A 46 -7.79 17.99 -0.73
N ASP A 47 -8.85 18.75 -0.44
CA ASP A 47 -10.02 18.21 0.28
C ASP A 47 -10.68 17.02 -0.45
N VAL A 48 -10.67 17.04 -1.78
CA VAL A 48 -11.24 15.97 -2.62
C VAL A 48 -10.20 15.01 -3.20
N PHE A 49 -8.90 15.35 -3.16
CA PHE A 49 -7.83 14.48 -3.65
C PHE A 49 -7.81 13.11 -2.96
N GLY A 50 -7.72 12.07 -3.79
CA GLY A 50 -7.30 10.73 -3.44
C GLY A 50 -5.88 10.42 -3.93
N LYS A 51 -5.43 9.19 -3.69
CA LYS A 51 -4.10 8.75 -4.09
C LYS A 51 -3.89 8.80 -5.60
N THR A 52 -4.92 8.49 -6.39
CA THR A 52 -4.86 8.51 -7.86
C THR A 52 -4.57 9.90 -8.40
N ASP A 53 -5.22 10.93 -7.85
CA ASP A 53 -5.00 12.32 -8.27
C ASP A 53 -3.55 12.75 -8.03
N ILE A 54 -2.95 12.30 -6.91
CA ILE A 54 -1.53 12.55 -6.61
C ILE A 54 -0.62 11.82 -7.60
N LEU A 55 -0.97 10.59 -8.01
CA LEU A 55 -0.20 9.84 -9.01
C LEU A 55 -0.28 10.50 -10.40
N ASP A 56 -1.42 11.11 -10.74
CA ASP A 56 -1.63 11.80 -12.01
C ASP A 56 -0.76 13.07 -12.14
N LEU A 57 -0.28 13.64 -11.04
CA LEU A 57 0.78 14.67 -11.00
C LEU A 57 2.18 14.10 -11.35
N GLY A 58 2.28 12.82 -11.71
CA GLY A 58 3.54 12.12 -11.99
C GLY A 58 4.39 11.89 -10.73
N ILE A 59 3.77 11.81 -9.56
CA ILE A 59 4.44 11.47 -8.30
C ILE A 59 4.51 9.95 -8.17
N LYS A 60 5.66 9.43 -7.73
CA LYS A 60 5.86 7.99 -7.53
C LYS A 60 5.00 7.44 -6.39
N HIS A 61 4.73 6.13 -6.43
CA HIS A 61 3.78 5.52 -5.50
C HIS A 61 4.17 5.68 -4.03
N GLY A 62 5.45 5.56 -3.69
CA GLY A 62 5.93 5.71 -2.31
C GLY A 62 5.52 7.05 -1.69
N PRO A 63 6.00 8.18 -2.24
CA PRO A 63 5.59 9.51 -1.80
C PRO A 63 4.08 9.76 -1.88
N ALA A 64 3.39 9.24 -2.91
CA ALA A 64 1.94 9.40 -3.04
C ALA A 64 1.17 8.76 -1.87
N VAL A 65 1.57 7.56 -1.43
CA VAL A 65 0.98 6.88 -0.26
C VAL A 65 1.23 7.70 1.01
N LYS A 66 2.45 8.22 1.20
CA LYS A 66 2.81 9.07 2.34
C LYS A 66 1.93 10.33 2.39
N ILE A 67 1.85 11.08 1.29
CA ILE A 67 1.03 12.29 1.19
C ILE A 67 -0.44 11.97 1.47
N THR A 68 -0.96 10.90 0.88
CA THR A 68 -2.35 10.45 1.11
C THR A 68 -2.60 10.20 2.59
N SER A 69 -1.71 9.49 3.28
CA SER A 69 -1.87 9.21 4.72
C SER A 69 -1.82 10.46 5.60
N TYR A 70 -0.95 11.41 5.27
CA TYR A 70 -0.89 12.70 5.94
C TYR A 70 -2.15 13.54 5.69
N LEU A 71 -2.67 13.51 4.46
CA LEU A 71 -3.90 14.19 4.07
C LEU A 71 -5.13 13.60 4.77
N GLU A 72 -5.22 12.27 4.88
CA GLU A 72 -6.25 11.59 5.69
C GLU A 72 -6.23 12.09 7.14
N SER A 73 -5.04 12.11 7.77
CA SER A 73 -4.88 12.60 9.14
C SER A 73 -5.29 14.08 9.27
N LEU A 74 -4.92 14.90 8.28
CA LEU A 74 -5.24 16.32 8.22
C LEU A 74 -6.75 16.56 8.14
N LYS A 75 -7.45 15.80 7.28
CA LYS A 75 -8.92 15.84 7.12
C LYS A 75 -9.64 15.42 8.41
N GLU A 76 -9.08 14.46 9.14
CA GLU A 76 -9.57 14.04 10.46
C GLU A 76 -9.25 15.06 11.58
N GLY A 77 -8.54 16.15 11.27
CA GLY A 77 -8.11 17.16 12.24
C GLY A 77 -7.04 16.65 13.21
N SER A 78 -6.34 15.56 12.85
CA SER A 78 -5.30 14.93 13.65
C SER A 78 -3.92 15.16 13.03
N GLN A 79 -2.86 14.93 13.82
CA GLN A 79 -1.50 14.93 13.30
C GLN A 79 -1.12 13.50 12.93
N HIS A 80 -0.52 13.33 11.74
CA HIS A 80 0.03 12.03 11.35
C HIS A 80 1.06 11.55 12.37
N LYS A 81 0.89 10.32 12.84
CA LYS A 81 1.80 9.66 13.78
C LYS A 81 2.01 8.23 13.32
N SER A 82 3.26 7.88 13.05
CA SER A 82 3.62 6.49 12.81
C SER A 82 3.51 5.68 14.08
N GLN A 83 3.06 4.44 13.91
CA GLN A 83 3.03 3.40 14.93
C GLN A 83 4.31 2.56 14.98
N PHE A 84 5.29 2.90 14.13
CA PHE A 84 6.56 2.17 13.98
C PHE A 84 7.72 2.98 14.57
N PRO A 85 8.85 2.32 14.91
CA PRO A 85 10.01 3.01 15.46
C PRO A 85 10.57 4.06 14.51
N ALA A 86 11.08 5.17 15.05
CA ALA A 86 11.67 6.26 14.28
C ALA A 86 12.83 5.82 13.36
N TYR A 87 13.57 4.75 13.72
CA TYR A 87 14.63 4.23 12.86
C TYR A 87 14.09 3.70 11.53
N VAL A 88 12.87 3.14 11.52
CA VAL A 88 12.22 2.65 10.29
C VAL A 88 11.88 3.81 9.38
N GLU A 89 11.35 4.91 9.92
CA GLU A 89 11.04 6.11 9.13
C GLU A 89 12.28 6.70 8.44
N ASN A 90 13.44 6.60 9.10
CA ASN A 90 14.70 7.13 8.59
C ASN A 90 15.38 6.24 7.54
N TRP A 91 14.80 5.09 7.19
CA TRP A 91 15.40 4.24 6.17
C TRP A 91 15.35 4.86 4.78
N THR A 92 16.50 4.85 4.13
CA THR A 92 16.61 5.17 2.70
C THR A 92 15.94 4.09 1.83
N LYS A 93 15.70 4.39 0.55
CA LYS A 93 15.22 3.41 -0.45
C LYS A 93 16.08 2.15 -0.47
N GLN A 94 17.40 2.31 -0.32
CA GLN A 94 18.35 1.20 -0.28
C GLN A 94 18.19 0.36 0.98
N GLN A 95 18.02 0.98 2.16
CA GLN A 95 17.79 0.26 3.41
C GLN A 95 16.44 -0.48 3.41
N VAL A 96 15.38 0.11 2.85
CA VAL A 96 14.11 -0.60 2.63
C VAL A 96 14.33 -1.83 1.74
N THR A 97 15.05 -1.68 0.64
CA THR A 97 15.40 -2.80 -0.26
C THR A 97 16.19 -3.89 0.48
N GLN A 98 17.22 -3.51 1.25
CA GLN A 98 18.01 -4.44 2.06
C GLN A 98 17.16 -5.19 3.06
N TRP A 99 16.29 -4.50 3.77
CA TRP A 99 15.40 -5.11 4.75
C TRP A 99 14.44 -6.12 4.09
N LEU A 100 13.84 -5.77 2.96
CA LEU A 100 12.97 -6.65 2.18
C LEU A 100 13.68 -7.95 1.77
N LEU A 101 14.92 -7.86 1.30
CA LEU A 101 15.69 -9.02 0.83
C LEU A 101 16.30 -9.84 1.96
N GLN A 102 16.84 -9.19 2.99
CA GLN A 102 17.62 -9.83 4.04
C GLN A 102 16.77 -10.33 5.19
N HIS A 103 15.71 -9.61 5.55
CA HIS A 103 14.90 -9.92 6.72
C HIS A 103 13.51 -10.43 6.33
N VAL A 104 12.84 -9.78 5.38
CA VAL A 104 11.52 -10.25 4.92
C VAL A 104 11.64 -11.43 3.95
N LYS A 105 12.77 -11.58 3.25
CA LYS A 105 12.98 -12.62 2.23
C LYS A 105 11.86 -12.63 1.18
N VAL A 106 11.58 -11.47 0.58
CA VAL A 106 10.70 -11.38 -0.60
C VAL A 106 11.52 -11.61 -1.87
N TYR A 107 10.84 -11.89 -2.98
CA TYR A 107 11.49 -11.98 -4.29
C TYR A 107 12.06 -10.62 -4.72
N ASP A 108 13.23 -10.63 -5.35
CA ASP A 108 13.97 -9.45 -5.77
C ASP A 108 13.14 -8.48 -6.60
N LYS A 109 12.30 -8.99 -7.51
CA LYS A 109 11.39 -8.17 -8.33
C LYS A 109 10.47 -7.27 -7.51
N TYR A 110 10.03 -7.69 -6.33
CA TYR A 110 9.17 -6.86 -5.48
C TYR A 110 9.99 -5.80 -4.76
N ALA A 111 11.21 -6.12 -4.32
CA ALA A 111 12.09 -5.13 -3.72
C ALA A 111 12.53 -4.08 -4.75
N ALA A 112 12.84 -4.50 -5.98
CA ALA A 112 13.14 -3.61 -7.10
C ALA A 112 11.96 -2.68 -7.42
N GLN A 113 10.74 -3.23 -7.51
CA GLN A 113 9.52 -2.43 -7.73
C GLN A 113 9.32 -1.35 -6.67
N LEU A 114 9.49 -1.68 -5.38
CA LEU A 114 9.37 -0.69 -4.30
C LEU A 114 10.46 0.38 -4.39
N ARG A 115 11.68 0.00 -4.79
CA ARG A 115 12.79 0.95 -4.97
C ARG A 115 12.55 1.90 -6.14
N GLU A 116 12.06 1.39 -7.27
CA GLU A 116 11.72 2.18 -8.47
C GLU A 116 10.57 3.17 -8.23
N GLU A 117 9.68 2.82 -7.30
CA GLU A 117 8.56 3.65 -6.88
C GLU A 117 8.86 4.55 -5.67
N ASP A 118 10.16 4.81 -5.45
CA ASP A 118 10.66 5.72 -4.43
C ASP A 118 10.21 5.41 -2.99
N VAL A 119 10.03 4.13 -2.65
CA VAL A 119 9.61 3.74 -1.30
C VAL A 119 10.79 3.83 -0.33
N THR A 120 10.83 4.92 0.43
CA THR A 120 11.65 5.11 1.65
C THR A 120 10.92 4.59 2.89
N GLY A 121 11.60 4.61 4.03
CA GLY A 121 11.08 4.14 5.32
C GLY A 121 9.84 4.88 5.79
N ASP A 122 9.87 6.21 5.75
CA ASP A 122 8.74 7.11 6.05
C ASP A 122 7.56 6.96 5.06
N CYS A 123 7.81 6.48 3.85
CA CYS A 123 6.74 6.03 2.95
C CYS A 123 6.21 4.66 3.42
N LEU A 124 7.09 3.68 3.63
CA LEU A 124 6.75 2.30 3.97
C LEU A 124 5.87 2.18 5.21
N VAL A 125 6.11 3.00 6.25
CA VAL A 125 5.29 3.02 7.46
C VAL A 125 3.84 3.44 7.21
N CYS A 126 3.57 4.14 6.09
CA CYS A 126 2.23 4.55 5.69
C CYS A 126 1.52 3.50 4.82
N PHE A 127 2.21 2.45 4.36
CA PHE A 127 1.63 1.47 3.44
C PHE A 127 0.58 0.60 4.13
N LYS A 128 -0.58 0.51 3.48
CA LYS A 128 -1.64 -0.46 3.71
C LYS A 128 -1.47 -1.60 2.70
N LYS A 129 -2.18 -2.71 2.92
CA LYS A 129 -2.11 -3.88 2.02
C LYS A 129 -2.37 -3.50 0.55
N GLN A 130 -3.35 -2.63 0.31
CA GLN A 130 -3.75 -2.23 -1.05
C GLN A 130 -2.61 -1.53 -1.80
N ASP A 131 -1.79 -0.73 -1.12
CA ASP A 131 -0.67 -0.01 -1.75
C ASP A 131 0.37 -0.98 -2.35
N PHE A 132 0.62 -2.10 -1.68
CA PHE A 132 1.46 -3.17 -2.25
C PHE A 132 0.81 -3.83 -3.47
N LEU A 133 -0.51 -4.04 -3.46
CA LEU A 133 -1.23 -4.66 -4.58
C LEU A 133 -1.24 -3.75 -5.82
N ASP A 134 -1.36 -2.45 -5.60
CA ASP A 134 -1.28 -1.44 -6.66
C ASP A 134 0.09 -1.47 -7.35
N LEU A 135 1.15 -1.74 -6.58
CA LEU A 135 2.50 -2.05 -7.06
C LEU A 135 2.69 -3.48 -7.59
N LYS A 136 1.61 -4.21 -7.85
CA LYS A 136 1.63 -5.60 -8.36
C LYS A 136 2.38 -6.59 -7.46
N VAL A 137 2.62 -6.26 -6.19
CA VAL A 137 3.08 -7.21 -5.18
C VAL A 137 1.92 -8.14 -4.86
N LYS A 138 2.13 -9.45 -4.99
CA LYS A 138 1.07 -10.44 -4.70
C LYS A 138 0.65 -10.37 -3.22
N SER A 139 -0.60 -10.75 -2.94
CA SER A 139 -1.18 -10.69 -1.58
C SER A 139 -0.35 -11.41 -0.51
N GLY A 140 0.27 -12.55 -0.82
CA GLY A 140 1.12 -13.28 0.15
C GLY A 140 2.32 -12.45 0.60
N PRO A 141 3.23 -12.05 -0.31
CA PRO A 141 4.33 -11.14 0.00
C PRO A 141 3.89 -9.83 0.67
N ALA A 142 2.80 -9.20 0.23
CA ALA A 142 2.29 -7.98 0.86
C ALA A 142 1.95 -8.17 2.35
N VAL A 143 1.22 -9.25 2.67
CA VAL A 143 0.90 -9.60 4.07
C VAL A 143 2.16 -9.91 4.87
N LYS A 144 3.14 -10.60 4.28
CA LYS A 144 4.42 -10.91 4.94
C LYS A 144 5.20 -9.63 5.27
N ILE A 145 5.27 -8.68 4.35
CA ILE A 145 5.93 -7.38 4.57
C ILE A 145 5.29 -6.65 5.76
N LEU A 146 3.96 -6.51 5.76
CA LEU A 146 3.25 -5.86 6.87
C LEU A 146 3.51 -6.57 8.20
N ALA A 147 3.43 -7.91 8.23
CA ALA A 147 3.67 -8.68 9.45
C ALA A 147 5.10 -8.50 9.98
N GLU A 148 6.12 -8.49 9.10
CA GLU A 148 7.51 -8.23 9.52
C GLU A 148 7.72 -6.78 9.95
N LEU A 149 7.09 -5.81 9.28
CA LEU A 149 7.14 -4.40 9.67
C LEU A 149 6.60 -4.20 11.10
N HIS A 150 5.47 -4.83 11.43
CA HIS A 150 4.91 -4.82 12.79
C HIS A 150 5.81 -5.47 13.84
N LYS A 151 6.59 -6.50 13.47
CA LYS A 151 7.52 -7.13 14.40
C LYS A 151 8.66 -6.20 14.82
N LEU A 152 8.97 -5.17 14.03
CA LEU A 152 10.01 -4.17 14.37
C LEU A 152 9.65 -3.35 15.61
N ASN A 153 8.37 -3.21 15.95
CA ASN A 153 7.93 -2.50 17.17
C ASN A 153 8.48 -3.13 18.46
N ASN A 154 8.80 -4.42 18.43
CA ASN A 154 9.23 -5.19 19.59
C ASN A 154 10.67 -5.71 19.46
N LYS A 155 11.43 -5.20 18.49
CA LYS A 155 12.78 -5.66 18.16
C LYS A 155 13.75 -4.48 18.01
N PRO A 156 15.05 -4.70 18.30
CA PRO A 156 16.07 -3.72 17.94
C PRO A 156 16.12 -3.52 16.43
N GLU A 157 16.71 -2.41 16.00
CA GLU A 157 16.94 -2.13 14.58
C GLU A 157 17.72 -3.30 13.94
N PRO A 158 17.22 -3.87 12.83
CA PRO A 158 17.92 -4.93 12.13
C PRO A 158 19.23 -4.43 11.55
N GLN A 159 20.28 -5.27 11.61
CA GLN A 159 21.51 -5.00 10.88
C GLN A 159 21.25 -5.21 9.39
N LEU A 160 21.44 -4.16 8.60
CA LEU A 160 21.29 -4.17 7.15
C LEU A 160 22.67 -4.16 6.49
N GLN A 161 22.95 -5.19 5.70
CA GLN A 161 24.22 -5.30 4.98
C GLN A 161 24.10 -4.67 3.59
N PRO A 162 25.17 -4.06 3.04
CA PRO A 162 25.21 -3.69 1.63
C PRO A 162 24.86 -4.87 0.71
N ILE A 163 24.10 -4.62 -0.36
CA ILE A 163 23.84 -5.61 -1.40
C ILE A 163 24.91 -5.39 -2.47
N SER A 164 25.76 -6.38 -2.72
CA SER A 164 26.93 -6.23 -3.61
C SER A 164 26.59 -6.23 -5.11
N ASP A 165 25.37 -6.63 -5.52
CA ASP A 165 25.09 -6.99 -6.91
C ASP A 165 23.86 -6.28 -7.52
N ILE A 166 23.78 -4.94 -7.47
CA ILE A 166 22.79 -4.22 -8.28
C ILE A 166 23.43 -3.00 -8.93
N THR A 167 24.36 -3.25 -9.85
CA THR A 167 24.75 -2.31 -10.91
C THR A 167 23.92 -2.62 -12.17
N ASP A 168 23.39 -1.57 -12.80
CA ASP A 168 22.77 -1.49 -14.13
C ASP A 168 22.59 -2.80 -14.90
N ILE A 169 21.34 -3.27 -14.98
CA ILE A 169 20.88 -4.05 -16.14
C ILE A 169 20.17 -3.08 -17.08
N THR A 170 20.98 -2.37 -17.88
CA THR A 170 20.55 -1.91 -19.20
C THR A 170 20.68 -3.09 -20.17
N GLU A 171 19.63 -3.28 -20.97
CA GLU A 171 19.46 -4.16 -22.14
C GLU A 171 20.45 -5.31 -22.45
N LYS A 172 19.84 -6.50 -22.54
CA LYS A 172 20.26 -7.80 -23.11
C LYS A 172 21.30 -7.75 -24.26
N PRO A 173 22.09 -8.83 -24.46
CA PRO A 173 21.52 -9.93 -25.23
C PRO A 173 21.83 -11.35 -24.72
N ASN A 174 20.76 -12.15 -24.79
CA ASN A 174 20.66 -13.61 -24.91
C ASN A 174 21.26 -14.56 -23.83
N PRO A 175 20.43 -15.39 -23.16
CA PRO A 175 20.91 -16.56 -22.44
C PRO A 175 20.97 -17.77 -23.39
N THR A 176 22.17 -18.20 -23.76
CA THR A 176 22.40 -19.58 -24.19
C THR A 176 22.19 -20.48 -22.97
N GLN A 177 21.13 -21.28 -23.01
CA GLN A 177 20.80 -22.33 -22.04
C GLN A 177 21.69 -23.58 -22.25
N PRO A 178 21.73 -24.51 -21.26
CA PRO A 178 22.96 -25.13 -20.76
C PRO A 178 23.28 -26.50 -21.37
N GLU A 179 24.56 -26.80 -21.55
CA GLU A 179 25.01 -28.16 -21.88
C GLU A 179 25.08 -29.01 -20.59
N LEU A 180 23.99 -29.71 -20.30
CA LEU A 180 23.96 -30.84 -19.39
C LEU A 180 24.54 -32.05 -20.11
N SER A 181 25.73 -32.47 -19.69
CA SER A 181 26.40 -33.68 -20.17
C SER A 181 25.61 -34.94 -19.80
N LEU A 182 25.31 -35.78 -20.80
CA LEU A 182 24.96 -37.21 -20.63
C LEU A 182 25.65 -38.03 -21.74
N PRO A 183 26.06 -39.28 -21.43
CA PRO A 183 27.18 -39.96 -22.09
C PRO A 183 26.87 -40.63 -23.44
N GLN A 184 27.95 -40.83 -24.19
CA GLN A 184 28.07 -41.31 -25.56
C GLN A 184 27.39 -42.67 -25.82
N ALA A 185 26.55 -42.71 -26.85
CA ALA A 185 26.07 -43.94 -27.48
C ALA A 185 26.93 -44.28 -28.71
N ILE A 186 27.34 -45.56 -28.76
CA ILE A 186 28.18 -46.17 -29.78
C ILE A 186 27.41 -46.27 -31.12
N THR A 187 28.03 -45.82 -32.21
CA THR A 187 27.65 -46.14 -33.58
C THR A 187 28.03 -47.58 -33.91
N THR A 188 27.22 -48.28 -34.72
CA THR A 188 27.65 -49.09 -35.88
C THR A 188 26.48 -49.86 -36.53
N ASN A 189 26.29 -49.58 -37.83
CA ASN A 189 25.69 -50.36 -38.95
C ASN A 189 24.18 -50.34 -39.30
N GLN A 190 23.94 -49.68 -40.45
CA GLN A 190 22.99 -49.89 -41.60
C GLN A 190 22.39 -51.30 -41.84
N PRO A 191 21.46 -51.51 -42.83
CA PRO A 191 20.52 -50.58 -43.52
C PRO A 191 19.08 -51.16 -43.79
N GLU A 192 18.26 -50.32 -44.45
CA GLU A 192 17.15 -50.63 -45.39
C GLU A 192 15.79 -51.15 -44.90
N SER A 193 14.73 -50.36 -45.14
CA SER A 193 13.60 -50.75 -46.00
C SER A 193 12.66 -49.56 -46.26
N GLN A 194 12.23 -49.46 -47.51
CA GLN A 194 11.38 -48.43 -48.11
C GLN A 194 9.89 -48.61 -47.77
N ASN A 195 9.13 -47.50 -47.83
CA ASN A 195 7.78 -47.30 -48.43
C ASN A 195 7.14 -46.05 -47.79
N LYS A 196 7.10 -44.90 -48.48
CA LYS A 196 6.05 -44.42 -49.42
C LYS A 196 4.65 -44.38 -48.79
N ILE A 197 4.10 -43.18 -48.57
CA ILE A 197 2.90 -42.61 -49.24
C ILE A 197 2.53 -41.27 -48.54
N GLU A 198 2.33 -40.25 -49.37
CA GLU A 198 1.76 -38.92 -49.07
C GLU A 198 0.29 -38.98 -48.67
N SER A 199 -0.18 -37.95 -47.95
CA SER A 199 -1.32 -37.15 -48.44
C SER A 199 -1.52 -35.88 -47.61
N GLU A 200 -1.43 -34.74 -48.28
CA GLU A 200 -2.04 -33.44 -47.92
C GLU A 200 -3.55 -33.57 -47.69
N THR A 201 -4.12 -32.67 -46.88
CA THR A 201 -5.18 -31.73 -47.34
C THR A 201 -5.49 -30.68 -46.27
N ASP A 202 -5.55 -29.43 -46.73
CA ASP A 202 -6.07 -28.23 -46.08
C ASP A 202 -7.61 -28.15 -46.01
N ASN A 203 -8.07 -27.14 -45.26
CA ASN A 203 -9.37 -26.38 -45.30
C ASN A 203 -10.31 -26.63 -44.10
N VAL A 204 -10.60 -25.66 -43.21
CA VAL A 204 -11.33 -24.35 -43.28
C VAL A 204 -12.79 -24.48 -42.82
N ALA A 205 -13.23 -23.46 -42.05
CA ALA A 205 -14.60 -23.05 -41.68
C ALA A 205 -15.30 -23.87 -40.58
N GLU A 206 -15.48 -23.30 -39.38
CA GLU A 206 -16.61 -22.43 -38.97
C GLU A 206 -17.87 -23.25 -38.70
N ASP A 207 -18.20 -23.49 -37.42
CA ASP A 207 -19.58 -23.32 -36.99
C ASP A 207 -19.70 -23.06 -35.48
N THR A 208 -20.62 -22.16 -35.21
CA THR A 208 -21.16 -21.71 -33.93
C THR A 208 -21.82 -22.83 -33.12
N SER A 209 -21.74 -22.76 -31.79
CA SER A 209 -22.73 -23.34 -30.88
C SER A 209 -22.63 -22.72 -29.49
N GLU A 210 -23.62 -21.89 -29.17
CA GLU A 210 -24.01 -21.53 -27.83
C GLU A 210 -24.51 -22.80 -27.09
N ASN A 211 -24.06 -23.02 -25.84
CA ASN A 211 -24.87 -23.80 -24.91
C ASN A 211 -24.74 -23.22 -23.49
N ILE A 212 -25.89 -22.79 -23.00
CA ILE A 212 -26.22 -22.28 -21.69
C ILE A 212 -26.33 -23.47 -20.72
N GLN A 213 -25.59 -23.46 -19.61
CA GLN A 213 -25.99 -24.21 -18.42
C GLN A 213 -26.04 -23.32 -17.17
N GLN A 214 -27.26 -22.85 -17.00
CA GLN A 214 -27.94 -22.38 -15.81
C GLN A 214 -27.79 -23.35 -14.62
N PHE A 215 -27.29 -22.83 -13.49
CA PHE A 215 -27.56 -23.40 -12.16
C PHE A 215 -28.39 -22.38 -11.37
N ASN A 216 -29.71 -22.64 -11.32
CA ASN A 216 -30.59 -22.07 -10.31
C ASN A 216 -30.77 -23.10 -9.19
N LYS A 217 -30.54 -22.71 -7.93
CA LYS A 217 -31.54 -23.00 -6.89
C LYS A 217 -31.42 -22.07 -5.68
N ALA A 218 -32.56 -21.47 -5.38
CA ALA A 218 -32.84 -20.56 -4.28
C ALA A 218 -32.88 -21.26 -2.91
N SER A 219 -32.74 -20.46 -1.86
CA SER A 219 -33.43 -20.67 -0.58
C SER A 219 -34.00 -19.32 -0.14
N GLU A 220 -35.31 -19.25 -0.16
CA GLU A 220 -36.16 -18.14 0.28
C GLU A 220 -36.90 -18.58 1.55
N LYS A 221 -37.13 -17.61 2.45
CA LYS A 221 -38.11 -17.50 3.55
C LYS A 221 -37.45 -16.73 4.68
N ASP A 222 -38.05 -15.76 5.35
CA ASP A 222 -39.32 -15.05 5.26
C ASP A 222 -39.18 -13.93 6.30
N GLY A 223 -39.82 -12.77 6.12
CA GLY A 223 -40.06 -11.85 7.25
C GLY A 223 -39.95 -10.36 6.96
N ILE A 224 -40.94 -9.83 6.24
CA ILE A 224 -41.27 -8.40 6.22
C ILE A 224 -41.86 -8.00 7.58
N GLN A 225 -41.39 -6.90 8.17
CA GLN A 225 -42.27 -5.90 8.79
C GLN A 225 -41.53 -4.58 9.10
N GLN A 226 -41.87 -3.56 8.31
CA GLN A 226 -41.74 -2.14 8.61
C GLN A 226 -42.93 -1.72 9.46
N THR A 227 -42.71 -1.01 10.56
CA THR A 227 -43.67 -0.03 11.09
C THR A 227 -42.95 1.22 11.57
N ASN A 228 -43.38 2.36 11.02
CA ASN A 228 -43.07 3.71 11.49
C ASN A 228 -43.93 4.04 12.71
N GLN A 229 -43.38 4.74 13.71
CA GLN A 229 -44.18 5.61 14.57
C GLN A 229 -43.35 6.82 15.06
N LYS A 230 -43.86 8.02 14.75
CA LYS A 230 -43.53 9.32 15.35
C LYS A 230 -44.52 9.59 16.49
N ASP A 231 -44.05 10.12 17.62
CA ASP A 231 -44.69 11.18 18.44
C ASP A 231 -43.74 11.56 19.61
N LEU A 232 -43.20 12.78 19.67
CA LEU A 232 -43.70 14.01 20.33
C LEU A 232 -43.91 13.95 21.86
N GLY A 233 -43.05 14.68 22.57
CA GLY A 233 -43.47 15.69 23.57
C GLY A 233 -43.44 15.30 25.05
N GLY A 234 -42.64 16.02 25.86
CA GLY A 234 -42.72 15.92 27.33
C GLY A 234 -41.71 16.74 28.13
N LYS A 235 -41.96 18.05 28.24
CA LYS A 235 -41.31 19.08 29.08
C LYS A 235 -41.12 18.68 30.56
N GLY A 236 -40.04 19.18 31.19
CA GLY A 236 -39.96 19.29 32.65
C GLY A 236 -38.62 19.77 33.22
N GLU A 237 -38.35 21.07 33.22
CA GLU A 237 -37.36 21.71 34.12
C GLU A 237 -37.81 21.64 35.58
N LYS A 238 -36.85 21.51 36.51
CA LYS A 238 -36.76 22.33 37.75
C LYS A 238 -35.42 22.12 38.49
N LYS A 239 -34.75 23.24 38.77
CA LYS A 239 -33.66 23.46 39.73
C LYS A 239 -34.03 23.03 41.17
N LEU A 240 -33.07 22.61 41.99
CA LEU A 240 -32.55 23.39 43.14
C LEU A 240 -31.46 22.64 43.95
N LEU A 241 -30.43 23.42 44.33
CA LEU A 241 -29.57 23.43 45.54
C LEU A 241 -29.30 22.16 46.37
N GLY A 242 -28.02 21.98 46.72
CA GLY A 242 -27.47 20.99 47.68
C GLY A 242 -27.90 21.16 49.14
N PRO A 243 -27.25 20.46 50.10
CA PRO A 243 -25.90 20.85 50.53
C PRO A 243 -24.94 19.69 50.91
N GLN A 244 -23.68 20.08 51.10
CA GLN A 244 -22.58 19.29 51.69
C GLN A 244 -22.91 18.69 53.07
N SER A 245 -22.29 17.55 53.39
CA SER A 245 -21.88 17.22 54.76
C SER A 245 -20.57 16.43 54.81
N LYS A 246 -19.64 16.97 55.61
CA LYS A 246 -18.36 16.40 56.02
C LYS A 246 -18.57 15.30 57.09
N LYS A 247 -17.68 14.29 57.13
CA LYS A 247 -17.11 13.61 58.33
C LYS A 247 -16.11 12.55 57.83
N LYS A 248 -14.80 12.80 57.85
CA LYS A 248 -13.81 12.60 58.93
C LYS A 248 -13.72 11.15 59.49
N ASN A 249 -12.53 10.59 59.24
CA ASN A 249 -11.68 9.74 60.10
C ASN A 249 -12.01 8.24 60.26
N LYS A 250 -11.06 7.37 59.89
CA LYS A 250 -10.10 6.76 60.85
C LYS A 250 -9.05 5.88 60.16
N THR A 251 -7.80 6.14 60.57
CA THR A 251 -6.58 5.34 60.45
C THR A 251 -6.62 4.05 61.25
N SER A 252 -5.98 2.99 60.71
CA SER A 252 -5.21 1.92 61.39
C SER A 252 -4.98 0.80 60.34
N LEU A 253 -3.79 0.56 59.76
CA LEU A 253 -2.63 -0.18 60.33
C LEU A 253 -3.15 -1.34 61.23
N TRP A 254 -2.92 -2.63 60.99
CA TRP A 254 -1.76 -3.51 61.23
C TRP A 254 -2.17 -4.85 60.54
N LYS A 255 -1.33 -5.58 59.79
CA LYS A 255 -0.27 -6.49 60.24
C LYS A 255 0.51 -6.96 59.02
#